data_AF-A0A0F9GET7-F1
#
_entry.id   AF-A0A0F9GET7-F1
#
_cell.length_a   1.000
_cell.length_b   1.000
_cell.length_c   1.000
_cell.angle_alpha   90.00
_cell.angle_beta   90.00
_cell.angle_gamma   90.00
#
_symmetry.space_group_name_H-M   'P 1'
#
loop_
_entity.id
_entity.type
_entity.pdbx_description
1 polymer ?
#
loop_
_entity_poly.entity_id
_entity_poly.type
_entity_poly.pdbx_seq_one_letter_code
_entity_poly.pdbx_strand_id
1 'polypeptide(L)'
;MRSFLELNWLAKSDKDIPLPPVLSSNEEGTAGGYYIPPKKGETLINGLHYPLDKGMIVINDSAYHECPEAVIAHEWRHIWQIYQGWPNTKGIDWFDLDESTPFRQRIVEYFTSNPRELDALFYEIKMTNCIHAQQMYEWIVKSKEVSQ
;
A
#
# COMPACT_ATOMS: atom_id res chain seq x y z
N MET A 1 -23.40 -6.79 8.64
CA MET A 1 -23.71 -6.49 7.21
C MET A 1 -22.36 -6.38 6.52
N ARG A 2 -21.98 -7.25 5.59
CA ARG A 2 -20.68 -7.15 4.91
C ARG A 2 -20.77 -6.04 3.87
N SER A 3 -20.10 -4.91 4.10
CA SER A 3 -19.92 -3.87 3.09
C SER A 3 -18.98 -4.42 2.02
N PHE A 4 -19.46 -4.59 0.79
CA PHE A 4 -18.59 -4.87 -0.32
C PHE A 4 -17.89 -3.56 -0.71
N LEU A 5 -16.57 -3.53 -0.63
CA LEU A 5 -15.75 -2.45 -1.17
C LEU A 5 -15.91 -2.42 -2.69
N GLU A 6 -16.49 -1.34 -3.22
CA GLU A 6 -16.66 -1.18 -4.67
C GLU A 6 -15.33 -0.75 -5.31
N LEU A 7 -14.64 -1.68 -5.97
CA LEU A 7 -13.33 -1.46 -6.60
C LEU A 7 -13.42 -1.06 -8.08
N ASN A 8 -14.61 -0.67 -8.57
CA ASN A 8 -14.83 -0.32 -9.97
C ASN A 8 -14.00 0.89 -10.43
N TRP A 9 -13.50 1.70 -9.49
CA TRP A 9 -12.62 2.83 -9.77
C TRP A 9 -11.21 2.37 -10.21
N LEU A 10 -10.69 1.27 -9.65
CA LEU A 10 -9.41 0.66 -10.07
C LEU A 10 -9.48 0.14 -11.50
N ALA A 11 -10.57 -0.55 -11.83
CA ALA A 11 -10.81 -1.10 -13.16
C ALA A 11 -10.88 -0.02 -14.26
N LYS A 12 -11.31 1.20 -13.88
CA LYS A 12 -11.47 2.33 -14.80
C LYS A 12 -10.16 3.07 -15.07
N SER A 13 -9.24 3.13 -14.10
CA SER A 13 -7.97 3.83 -14.26
C SER A 13 -6.97 3.05 -15.11
N ASP A 14 -6.97 1.71 -15.03
CA ASP A 14 -5.89 0.87 -15.55
C ASP A 14 -6.42 -0.42 -16.20
N LYS A 15 -7.05 -0.26 -17.37
CA LYS A 15 -7.84 -1.33 -18.05
C LYS A 15 -7.03 -2.56 -18.48
N ASP A 16 -5.72 -2.42 -18.64
CA ASP A 16 -4.83 -3.48 -19.15
C ASP A 16 -4.24 -4.36 -18.04
N ILE A 17 -4.51 -4.04 -16.77
CA ILE A 17 -4.00 -4.78 -15.62
C ILE A 17 -5.13 -5.60 -14.99
N PRO A 18 -4.96 -6.93 -14.84
CA PRO A 18 -5.94 -7.75 -14.13
C PRO A 18 -6.12 -7.26 -12.69
N LEU A 19 -7.38 -7.08 -12.27
CA LEU A 19 -7.68 -6.78 -10.86
C LEU A 19 -7.30 -7.96 -9.96
N PRO A 20 -6.45 -7.76 -8.94
CA PRO A 20 -6.15 -8.79 -7.95
C PRO A 20 -7.36 -8.99 -7.04
N PRO A 21 -7.52 -10.21 -6.48
CA PRO A 21 -8.34 -10.39 -5.29
C PRO A 21 -7.85 -9.49 -4.15
N VAL A 22 -8.79 -8.91 -3.41
CA VAL A 22 -8.54 -8.22 -2.14
C VAL A 22 -9.07 -9.09 -1.01
N LEU A 23 -8.21 -9.37 -0.03
CA LEU A 23 -8.53 -10.21 1.13
C LEU A 23 -8.36 -9.40 2.41
N SER A 24 -9.37 -9.44 3.28
CA SER A 24 -9.24 -8.98 4.66
C SER A 24 -8.67 -10.09 5.53
N SER A 25 -7.54 -9.82 6.19
CA SER A 25 -6.86 -10.75 7.09
C SER A 25 -6.20 -10.00 8.25
N ASN A 26 -6.55 -10.35 9.48
CA ASN A 26 -5.95 -9.77 10.69
C ASN A 26 -4.71 -10.57 11.14
N GLU A 27 -3.84 -10.96 10.19
CA GLU A 27 -2.58 -11.61 10.54
C GLU A 27 -1.70 -10.66 11.37
N GLU A 28 -1.17 -11.17 12.48
CA GLU A 28 -0.28 -10.41 13.37
C GLU A 28 0.95 -9.89 12.60
N GLY A 29 1.31 -8.61 12.84
CA GLY A 29 2.52 -8.00 12.26
C GLY A 29 2.32 -7.26 10.93
N THR A 30 1.08 -7.15 10.43
CA THR A 30 0.79 -6.42 9.18
C THR A 30 0.43 -4.96 9.46
N ALA A 31 1.30 -4.02 9.04
CA ALA A 31 1.09 -2.59 9.20
C ALA A 31 0.10 -2.09 8.12
N GLY A 32 -1.19 -2.24 8.37
CA GLY A 32 -2.27 -1.76 7.49
C GLY A 32 -2.62 -2.68 6.33
N GLY A 33 -1.65 -3.04 5.49
CA GLY A 33 -1.86 -3.96 4.37
C GLY A 33 -0.56 -4.33 3.68
N TYR A 34 -0.65 -5.23 2.71
CA TYR A 34 0.46 -5.59 1.84
C TYR A 34 -0.04 -6.18 0.52
N TYR A 35 0.71 -5.97 -0.55
CA TYR A 35 0.52 -6.68 -1.80
C TYR A 35 1.40 -7.94 -1.90
N ILE A 36 0.88 -8.96 -2.55
CA ILE A 36 1.63 -10.12 -3.00
C ILE A 36 1.75 -10.02 -4.53
N PRO A 37 2.97 -9.98 -5.09
CA PRO A 37 3.16 -9.84 -6.53
C PRO A 37 2.63 -11.08 -7.28
N PRO A 38 2.19 -10.90 -8.55
CA PRO A 38 1.73 -12.02 -9.37
C PRO A 38 2.83 -13.08 -9.54
N LYS A 39 2.48 -14.35 -9.31
CA LYS A 39 3.37 -15.51 -9.55
C LYS A 39 2.57 -16.76 -9.89
N LYS A 40 3.22 -17.72 -10.57
CA LYS A 40 2.61 -19.04 -10.78
C LYS A 40 2.43 -19.76 -9.44
N GLY A 41 1.22 -20.26 -9.20
CA GLY A 41 0.88 -21.03 -7.99
C GLY A 41 -0.05 -20.28 -7.04
N GLU A 42 0.11 -20.57 -5.75
CA GLU A 42 -0.80 -20.13 -4.70
C GLU A 42 -0.04 -19.56 -3.51
N THR A 43 -0.76 -18.88 -2.61
CA THR A 43 -0.30 -18.51 -1.27
C THR A 43 -1.22 -19.09 -0.20
N LEU A 44 -0.67 -19.31 0.99
CA LEU A 44 -1.40 -19.76 2.17
C LEU A 44 -1.61 -18.57 3.11
N ILE A 45 -2.86 -18.21 3.36
CA ILE A 45 -3.23 -17.13 4.31
C ILE A 45 -4.31 -17.71 5.23
N ASN A 46 -4.09 -17.66 6.54
CA ASN A 46 -4.98 -18.26 7.54
C ASN A 46 -5.43 -19.70 7.24
N GLY A 47 -4.52 -20.53 6.70
CA GLY A 47 -4.82 -21.93 6.36
C GLY A 47 -5.64 -22.14 5.09
N LEU A 48 -5.94 -21.07 4.33
CA LEU A 48 -6.64 -21.14 3.05
C LEU A 48 -5.69 -20.82 1.89
N HIS A 49 -5.85 -21.58 0.80
CA HIS A 49 -5.08 -21.43 -0.42
C HIS A 49 -5.74 -20.44 -1.37
N TYR A 50 -4.96 -19.51 -1.91
CA TYR A 50 -5.43 -18.54 -2.88
C TYR A 50 -4.53 -18.47 -4.11
N PRO A 51 -5.10 -18.37 -5.33
CA PRO A 51 -4.33 -18.21 -6.55
C PRO A 51 -3.64 -16.85 -6.60
N LEU A 52 -2.43 -16.81 -7.18
CA LEU A 52 -1.63 -15.60 -7.35
C LEU A 52 -1.35 -15.23 -8.81
N ASP A 53 -2.12 -15.79 -9.75
CA ASP A 53 -2.01 -15.50 -11.19
C ASP A 53 -2.15 -13.99 -11.49
N LYS A 54 -2.87 -13.25 -10.63
CA LYS A 54 -3.08 -11.79 -10.73
C LYS A 54 -2.41 -11.00 -9.60
N GLY A 55 -1.64 -11.67 -8.74
CA GLY A 55 -1.22 -11.12 -7.45
C GLY A 55 -2.37 -11.07 -6.46
N MET A 56 -2.17 -10.41 -5.32
CA MET A 56 -3.18 -10.28 -4.27
C MET A 56 -2.92 -9.01 -3.47
N ILE A 57 -3.98 -8.39 -2.94
CA ILE A 57 -3.88 -7.36 -1.91
C ILE A 57 -4.46 -7.94 -0.63
N VAL A 58 -3.72 -7.84 0.46
CA VAL A 58 -4.17 -8.24 1.79
C VAL A 58 -4.27 -6.99 2.66
N ILE A 59 -5.44 -6.75 3.24
CA ILE A 59 -5.67 -5.64 4.16
C ILE A 59 -5.87 -6.17 5.57
N ASN A 60 -5.27 -5.48 6.53
CA ASN A 60 -5.50 -5.70 7.94
C ASN A 60 -6.66 -4.82 8.39
N ASP A 61 -7.86 -5.43 8.46
CA ASP A 61 -9.08 -4.73 8.87
C ASP A 61 -8.91 -4.06 10.24
N SER A 62 -8.10 -4.63 11.14
CA SER A 62 -7.88 -4.10 12.50
C SER A 62 -7.00 -2.85 12.60
N ALA A 63 -6.15 -2.60 11.59
CA ALA A 63 -5.17 -1.52 11.63
C ALA A 63 -5.66 -0.23 10.94
N TYR A 64 -6.55 -0.33 9.95
CA TYR A 64 -7.00 0.81 9.12
C TYR A 64 -8.52 0.83 8.93
N HIS A 65 -9.26 0.76 10.03
CA HIS A 65 -10.73 0.75 10.03
C HIS A 65 -11.38 1.95 9.30
N GLU A 66 -10.71 3.11 9.28
CA GLU A 66 -11.33 4.34 8.79
C GLU A 66 -11.22 4.53 7.27
N CYS A 67 -10.23 3.95 6.60
CA CYS A 67 -9.96 4.16 5.17
C CYS A 67 -9.36 2.92 4.46
N PRO A 68 -10.04 1.75 4.45
CA PRO A 68 -9.53 0.55 3.77
C PRO A 68 -9.31 0.76 2.27
N GLU A 69 -10.09 1.62 1.61
CA GLU A 69 -9.91 2.00 0.20
C GLU A 69 -8.54 2.61 -0.07
N ALA A 70 -8.00 3.34 0.90
CA ALA A 70 -6.74 4.06 0.77
C ALA A 70 -5.56 3.08 0.78
N VAL A 71 -5.59 2.12 1.71
CA VAL A 71 -4.65 0.99 1.70
C VAL A 71 -4.74 0.22 0.40
N ILE A 72 -5.96 -0.09 -0.08
CA ILE A 72 -6.13 -0.79 -1.36
C ILE A 72 -5.56 0.03 -2.53
N ALA A 73 -5.73 1.35 -2.54
CA ALA A 73 -5.15 2.22 -3.55
C ALA A 73 -3.61 2.19 -3.53
N HIS A 74 -3.02 2.25 -2.34
CA HIS A 74 -1.57 2.18 -2.13
C HIS A 74 -1.02 0.85 -2.65
N GLU A 75 -1.58 -0.27 -2.19
CA GLU A 75 -1.14 -1.62 -2.57
C GLU A 75 -1.39 -1.92 -4.06
N TRP A 76 -2.50 -1.43 -4.62
CA TRP A 76 -2.75 -1.51 -6.06
C TRP A 76 -1.67 -0.79 -6.86
N ARG A 77 -1.23 0.38 -6.39
CA ARG A 77 -0.22 1.15 -7.10
C ARG A 77 1.10 0.38 -7.19
N HIS A 78 1.46 -0.41 -6.18
CA HIS A 78 2.63 -1.29 -6.26
C HIS A 78 2.48 -2.40 -7.30
N ILE A 79 1.31 -3.00 -7.43
CA ILE A 79 1.03 -3.99 -8.49
C ILE A 79 1.13 -3.32 -9.85
N TRP A 80 0.54 -2.13 -10.02
CA TRP A 80 0.67 -1.35 -11.25
C TRP A 80 2.13 -1.08 -11.60
N GLN A 81 2.95 -0.63 -10.65
CA GLN A 81 4.38 -0.37 -10.84
C GLN A 81 5.12 -1.62 -11.38
N ILE A 82 4.77 -2.81 -10.88
CA ILE A 82 5.34 -4.08 -11.35
C ILE A 82 4.98 -4.35 -12.81
N TYR A 83 3.70 -4.20 -13.17
CA TYR A 83 3.25 -4.38 -14.56
C TYR A 83 3.88 -3.36 -15.51
N GLN A 84 4.20 -2.15 -15.02
CA GLN A 84 4.94 -1.14 -15.79
C GLN A 84 6.46 -1.38 -15.83
N GLY A 85 6.96 -2.46 -15.23
CA GLY A 85 8.38 -2.79 -15.23
C GLY A 85 9.24 -1.83 -14.39
N TRP A 86 8.66 -1.18 -13.38
CA TRP A 86 9.46 -0.37 -12.46
C TRP A 86 10.48 -1.25 -11.75
N PRO A 87 11.75 -0.81 -11.68
CA PRO A 87 12.79 -1.58 -11.00
C PRO A 87 12.45 -1.71 -9.52
N ASN A 88 12.80 -2.84 -8.92
CA ASN A 88 12.69 -2.99 -7.48
C ASN A 88 13.77 -2.11 -6.82
N THR A 89 13.40 -0.88 -6.47
CA THR A 89 14.29 0.07 -5.81
C THR A 89 14.48 -0.34 -4.36
N LYS A 90 15.74 -0.42 -3.92
CA LYS A 90 16.05 -0.59 -2.50
C LYS A 90 15.78 0.73 -1.79
N GLY A 91 14.69 0.78 -1.03
CA GLY A 91 14.47 1.79 0.00
C GLY A 91 14.77 1.23 1.39
N ILE A 92 14.54 2.03 2.43
CA ILE A 92 14.54 1.54 3.80
C ILE A 92 13.25 0.75 4.02
N ASP A 93 13.34 -0.48 4.53
CA ASP A 93 12.16 -1.23 4.95
C ASP A 93 11.56 -0.59 6.20
N TRP A 94 10.24 -0.57 6.33
CA TRP A 94 9.56 0.01 7.49
C TRP A 94 10.06 -0.62 8.80
N PHE A 95 10.35 -1.92 8.77
CA PHE A 95 10.84 -2.68 9.91
C PHE A 95 12.33 -2.45 10.23
N ASP A 96 13.08 -1.84 9.31
CA ASP A 96 14.49 -1.50 9.52
C ASP A 96 14.68 -0.10 10.14
N LEU A 97 13.60 0.67 10.29
CA LEU A 97 13.65 2.02 10.87
C LEU A 97 13.84 1.94 12.39
N ASP A 98 14.74 2.78 12.91
CA ASP A 98 14.99 2.90 14.34
C ASP A 98 13.71 3.30 15.10
N GLU A 99 13.20 2.40 15.93
CA GLU A 99 11.98 2.61 16.72
C GLU A 99 12.08 3.80 17.69
N SER A 100 13.31 4.22 18.06
CA SER A 100 13.54 5.41 18.88
C SER A 100 13.30 6.72 18.11
N THR A 101 13.30 6.67 16.78
CA THR A 101 13.00 7.81 15.91
C THR A 101 11.51 8.16 16.00
N PRO A 102 11.15 9.46 16.17
CA PRO A 102 9.76 9.87 16.22
C PRO A 102 8.96 9.34 15.02
N PHE A 103 7.75 8.86 15.25
CA PHE A 103 6.90 8.23 14.21
C PHE A 103 6.79 9.07 12.94
N ARG A 104 6.56 10.38 13.08
CA ARG A 104 6.51 11.31 11.94
C ARG A 104 7.80 11.31 11.12
N GLN A 105 8.95 11.26 11.78
CA GLN A 105 10.23 11.25 11.11
C GLN A 105 10.48 9.91 10.41
N ARG A 106 10.09 8.79 11.03
CA ARG A 106 10.09 7.46 10.37
C ARG A 106 9.26 7.44 9.09
N ILE A 107 8.07 8.04 9.10
CA ILE A 107 7.22 8.19 7.91
C ILE A 107 7.95 8.98 6.82
N VAL A 108 8.54 10.12 7.18
CA VAL A 108 9.31 10.93 6.22
C VAL A 108 10.47 10.12 5.64
N GLU A 109 11.27 9.45 6.47
CA GLU A 109 12.42 8.64 6.04
C GLU A 109 11.99 7.49 5.14
N TYR A 110 10.94 6.75 5.51
CA TYR A 110 10.39 5.66 4.72
C TYR A 110 10.02 6.10 3.30
N PHE A 111 9.09 7.06 3.19
CA PHE A 111 8.58 7.51 1.89
C PHE A 111 9.62 8.25 1.06
N THR A 112 10.56 8.98 1.69
CA THR A 112 11.60 9.69 0.92
C THR A 112 12.78 8.81 0.51
N SER A 113 12.99 7.67 1.18
CA SER A 113 14.03 6.69 0.81
C SER A 113 13.61 5.77 -0.35
N ASN A 114 12.30 5.59 -0.56
CA ASN A 114 11.76 4.68 -1.58
C ASN A 114 10.82 5.41 -2.56
N PRO A 115 11.25 5.69 -3.80
CA PRO A 115 10.40 6.35 -4.80
C PRO A 115 9.11 5.59 -5.11
N ARG A 116 9.08 4.26 -4.93
CA ARG A 116 7.89 3.45 -5.15
C ARG A 116 6.83 3.67 -4.07
N GLU A 117 7.25 3.82 -2.82
CA GLU A 117 6.34 4.14 -1.70
C GLU A 117 5.78 5.55 -1.85
N LEU A 118 6.62 6.51 -2.27
CA LEU A 118 6.16 7.88 -2.48
C LEU A 118 5.12 7.99 -3.61
N ASP A 119 5.36 7.28 -4.72
CA ASP A 119 4.39 7.20 -5.83
C ASP A 119 3.08 6.50 -5.41
N ALA A 120 3.17 5.45 -4.58
CA ALA A 120 2.00 4.78 -4.02
C ALA A 120 1.17 5.70 -3.10
N LEU A 121 1.82 6.46 -2.21
CA LEU A 121 1.17 7.47 -1.38
C LEU A 121 0.48 8.57 -2.21
N PHE A 122 1.12 9.04 -3.28
CA PHE A 122 0.51 10.03 -4.17
C PHE A 122 -0.73 9.49 -4.89
N TYR A 123 -0.67 8.23 -5.30
CA TYR A 123 -1.82 7.57 -5.90
C TYR A 123 -2.95 7.38 -4.87
N GLU A 124 -2.65 6.96 -3.65
CA GLU A 124 -3.60 6.86 -2.54
C GLU A 124 -4.35 8.17 -2.31
N ILE A 125 -3.63 9.29 -2.22
CA ILE A 125 -4.20 10.63 -2.02
C ILE A 125 -5.03 11.09 -3.23
N LYS A 126 -4.61 10.73 -4.44
CA LYS A 126 -5.35 11.08 -5.66
C LYS A 126 -6.69 10.35 -5.75
N MET A 127 -6.73 9.10 -5.30
CA MET A 127 -7.88 8.22 -5.45
C MET A 127 -8.84 8.28 -4.26
N THR A 128 -8.37 8.72 -3.10
CA THR A 128 -9.14 8.69 -1.85
C THR A 128 -9.05 10.00 -1.08
N ASN A 129 -10.01 10.24 -0.18
CA ASN A 129 -10.00 11.39 0.73
C ASN A 129 -9.49 11.00 2.13
N CYS A 130 -8.57 10.04 2.22
CA CYS A 130 -8.02 9.56 3.48
C CYS A 130 -7.21 10.68 4.18
N ILE A 131 -7.67 11.12 5.34
CA ILE A 131 -7.02 12.19 6.12
C ILE A 131 -5.61 11.76 6.55
N HIS A 132 -5.41 10.48 6.90
CA HIS A 132 -4.10 9.97 7.31
C HIS A 132 -3.07 10.05 6.17
N ALA A 133 -3.44 9.65 4.96
CA ALA A 133 -2.58 9.77 3.78
C ALA A 133 -2.19 11.24 3.51
N GLN A 134 -3.15 12.15 3.60
CA GLN A 134 -2.91 13.59 3.44
C GLN A 134 -1.96 14.12 4.52
N GLN A 135 -2.13 13.70 5.78
CA GLN A 135 -1.23 14.08 6.88
C GLN A 135 0.21 13.58 6.67
N MET A 136 0.37 12.33 6.22
CA MET A 136 1.71 11.79 5.89
C MET A 136 2.38 12.61 4.79
N TYR A 137 1.64 12.97 3.74
CA TYR A 137 2.15 13.84 2.68
C TYR A 137 2.54 15.22 3.18
N GLU A 138 1.71 15.84 4.03
CA GLU A 138 2.07 17.13 4.65
C GLU A 138 3.37 17.04 5.45
N TRP A 139 3.60 15.94 6.17
CA TRP A 139 4.83 15.75 6.92
C TRP A 139 6.06 15.69 5.99
N ILE A 140 5.93 15.02 4.85
CA ILE A 140 6.97 14.89 3.81
C ILE A 140 7.26 16.23 3.13
N VAL A 141 6.24 17.03 2.84
CA VAL A 141 6.43 18.36 2.20
C VAL A 141 7.11 19.32 3.18
N LYS A 142 6.61 19.41 4.42
CA LYS A 142 7.14 20.32 5.45
C LYS A 142 8.59 19.99 5.85
N SER A 143 9.03 18.73 5.78
CA SER A 143 10.41 18.36 6.10
C SER A 143 11.42 18.88 5.07
N LYS A 144 11.01 19.01 3.80
CA LYS A 144 11.84 19.54 2.72
C LYS A 144 12.05 21.05 2.82
N GLU A 145 11.09 21.78 3.39
CA GLU A 145 11.17 23.23 3.60
C GLU A 145 12.16 23.62 4.71
N VAL A 146 12.40 22.75 5.68
CA VAL A 146 13.33 22.99 6.80
C VAL A 146 14.78 22.70 6.42
N SER A 147 15.01 22.03 5.29
CA SER A 147 16.34 21.63 4.81
C SER A 147 16.93 22.59 3.75
N GLN A 148 16.26 23.71 3.47
CA GLN A 148 16.70 24.80 2.58
C GLN A 148 17.09 26.04 3.38
#